data_AF-A0ABD0K9G5-F1
#
_entry.id   AF-A0ABD0K9G5-F1
#
_cell.length_a   1.000
_cell.length_b   1.000
_cell.length_c   1.000
_cell.angle_alpha   90.00
_cell.angle_beta   90.00
_cell.angle_gamma   90.00
#
_symmetry.space_group_name_H-M   'P 1'
#
loop_
_entity.id
_entity.type
_entity.pdbx_description
1 polymer ?
#
loop_
_entity_poly.entity_id
_entity_poly.type
_entity_poly.pdbx_seq_one_letter_code
_entity_poly.pdbx_strand_id
1 'polypeptide(L)'
;MAGSRTEKIGTIFKRVQGLLRSGALKEADKPIWYDVYEAFPPKIPPAYERIVPQRTVPKILYPEDIIRVQFYKTYGNPDVADLQNERIKTTCQRFVEQYLQLMKTDIPKENLFAATASALKEQGIRLRTAEELSQPESSSETKAAPVTAPASNAPLSAPSVVSIFGEKTVRSGQEEEQDFIVEEDEDKPPKL
;
A
#
# COMPACT_ATOMS: atom_id res chain seq x y z
N MET A 1 -30.47 37.42 -14.35
CA MET A 1 -29.22 37.07 -13.65
C MET A 1 -28.08 37.15 -14.66
N ALA A 2 -27.25 38.20 -14.58
CA ALA A 2 -26.05 38.29 -15.41
C ALA A 2 -25.00 37.32 -14.85
N GLY A 3 -24.38 36.51 -15.70
CA GLY A 3 -23.37 35.54 -15.30
C GLY A 3 -22.37 35.31 -16.43
N SER A 4 -21.11 35.04 -16.07
CA SER A 4 -20.06 34.77 -17.03
C SER A 4 -19.80 33.27 -17.16
N ARG A 5 -19.97 32.74 -18.39
CA ARG A 5 -19.74 31.33 -18.74
C ARG A 5 -18.38 31.08 -19.40
N THR A 6 -17.48 32.07 -19.44
CA THR A 6 -16.18 31.95 -20.13
C THR A 6 -15.15 31.24 -19.26
N GLU A 7 -15.10 29.91 -19.31
CA GLU A 7 -14.20 29.10 -18.49
C GLU A 7 -12.71 29.31 -18.83
N LYS A 8 -12.39 29.55 -20.10
CA LYS A 8 -11.01 29.70 -20.59
C LYS A 8 -10.32 31.00 -20.19
N ILE A 9 -11.09 32.01 -19.83
CA ILE A 9 -10.59 33.37 -19.56
C ILE A 9 -10.62 33.64 -18.06
N GLY A 10 -9.43 33.75 -17.46
CA GLY A 10 -9.28 34.04 -16.03
C GLY A 10 -9.83 32.95 -15.11
N THR A 11 -9.92 33.27 -13.82
CA THR A 11 -10.51 32.37 -12.81
C THR A 11 -11.94 32.78 -12.49
N ILE A 12 -12.73 31.86 -11.92
CA ILE A 12 -14.08 32.17 -11.45
C ILE A 12 -14.10 33.37 -10.50
N PHE A 13 -13.09 33.49 -9.63
CA PHE A 13 -12.96 34.58 -8.67
C PHE A 13 -12.77 35.92 -9.38
N LYS A 14 -11.81 36.01 -10.31
CA LYS A 14 -11.56 37.24 -11.08
C LYS A 14 -12.77 37.64 -11.92
N ARG A 15 -13.51 36.67 -12.47
CA ARG A 15 -14.72 36.92 -13.25
C ARG A 15 -15.83 37.51 -12.37
N VAL A 16 -16.11 36.92 -11.21
CA VAL A 16 -17.12 37.45 -10.28
C VAL A 16 -16.70 38.81 -9.72
N GLN A 17 -15.43 38.97 -9.36
CA GLN A 17 -14.89 40.26 -8.92
C GLN A 17 -15.04 41.34 -10.00
N GLY A 18 -14.81 41.01 -11.27
CA GLY A 18 -15.03 41.92 -12.39
C GLY A 18 -16.51 42.29 -12.56
N LEU A 19 -17.43 41.34 -12.41
CA LEU A 19 -18.88 41.59 -12.47
C LEU A 19 -19.38 42.46 -11.32
N LEU A 20 -18.86 42.27 -10.10
CA LEU A 20 -19.16 43.12 -8.95
C LEU A 20 -18.63 44.55 -9.19
N ARG A 21 -17.37 44.69 -9.63
CA ARG A 21 -16.75 46.00 -9.89
C ARG A 21 -17.40 46.78 -11.03
N SER A 22 -17.93 46.09 -12.05
CA SER A 22 -18.64 46.74 -13.16
C SER A 22 -20.10 47.06 -12.83
N GLY A 23 -20.62 46.62 -11.67
CA GLY A 23 -22.02 46.74 -11.29
C GLY A 23 -22.97 45.81 -12.05
N ALA A 24 -22.45 44.93 -12.91
CA ALA A 24 -23.24 43.92 -13.62
C ALA A 24 -23.81 42.84 -12.68
N LEU A 25 -23.14 42.61 -11.55
CA LEU A 25 -23.61 41.81 -10.43
C LEU A 25 -23.78 42.71 -9.20
N LYS A 26 -24.95 42.66 -8.56
CA LYS A 26 -25.22 43.42 -7.34
C LYS A 26 -24.51 42.75 -6.16
N GLU A 27 -24.11 43.54 -5.17
CA GLU A 27 -23.56 43.02 -3.91
C GLU A 27 -24.50 42.06 -3.19
N ALA A 28 -25.82 42.29 -3.27
CA ALA A 28 -26.84 41.39 -2.72
C ALA A 28 -26.88 40.03 -3.42
N ASP A 29 -26.46 39.97 -4.69
CA ASP A 29 -26.42 38.75 -5.51
C ASP A 29 -25.01 38.14 -5.52
N LYS A 30 -24.10 38.62 -4.65
CA LYS A 30 -22.75 38.09 -4.49
C LYS A 30 -22.82 36.62 -4.06
N PRO A 31 -22.08 35.70 -4.71
CA PRO A 31 -22.11 34.30 -4.34
C PRO A 31 -21.59 34.07 -2.92
N ILE A 32 -22.23 33.16 -2.19
CA ILE A 32 -21.91 32.84 -0.79
C ILE A 32 -20.43 32.43 -0.63
N TRP A 33 -19.85 31.76 -1.63
CA TRP A 33 -18.44 31.32 -1.58
C TRP A 33 -17.43 32.46 -1.78
N TYR A 34 -17.83 33.63 -2.27
CA TYR A 34 -16.91 34.71 -2.66
C TYR A 34 -16.10 35.20 -1.47
N ASP A 35 -16.76 35.49 -0.35
CA ASP A 35 -16.11 36.00 0.86
C ASP A 35 -15.16 34.97 1.47
N VAL A 36 -15.51 33.68 1.38
CA VAL A 36 -14.64 32.58 1.83
C VAL A 36 -13.39 32.50 0.95
N TYR A 37 -13.54 32.64 -0.37
CA TYR A 37 -12.41 32.62 -1.30
C TYR A 37 -11.52 33.86 -1.12
N GLU A 38 -12.11 35.04 -0.88
CA GLU A 38 -11.37 36.28 -0.63
C GLU A 38 -10.55 36.22 0.67
N ALA A 39 -11.14 35.69 1.74
CA ALA A 39 -10.45 35.50 3.01
C ALA A 39 -9.38 34.39 2.96
N PHE A 40 -9.67 33.30 2.26
CA PHE A 40 -8.81 32.11 2.18
C PHE A 40 -8.54 31.70 0.73
N PRO A 41 -7.75 32.47 -0.02
CA PRO A 41 -7.48 32.15 -1.42
C PRO A 41 -6.64 30.86 -1.52
N PRO A 42 -6.89 30.02 -2.55
CA PRO A 42 -6.09 28.83 -2.77
C PRO A 42 -4.65 29.20 -3.15
N LYS A 43 -3.69 28.36 -2.74
CA LYS A 43 -2.25 28.55 -3.06
C LYS A 43 -1.99 28.69 -4.57
N ILE A 44 -2.75 27.96 -5.39
CA ILE A 44 -2.67 28.01 -6.84
C ILE A 44 -4.06 28.32 -7.39
N PRO A 45 -4.25 29.42 -8.14
CA PRO A 45 -5.54 29.75 -8.73
C PRO A 45 -5.99 28.70 -9.75
N PRO A 46 -7.30 28.41 -9.87
CA PRO A 46 -7.84 27.49 -10.86
C PRO A 46 -7.90 28.15 -12.24
N ALA A 47 -6.73 28.42 -12.83
CA ALA A 47 -6.61 28.96 -14.17
C ALA A 47 -6.74 27.84 -15.21
N TYR A 48 -7.41 28.12 -16.33
CA TYR A 48 -7.59 27.18 -17.43
C TYR A 48 -6.26 26.81 -18.10
N GLU A 49 -5.36 27.78 -18.27
CA GLU A 49 -4.05 27.62 -18.93
C GLU A 49 -2.98 26.98 -18.01
N ARG A 50 -3.39 26.42 -16.86
CA ARG A 50 -2.44 25.84 -15.90
C ARG A 50 -1.71 24.64 -16.52
N ILE A 51 -0.42 24.82 -16.80
CA ILE A 51 0.47 23.73 -17.20
C ILE A 51 0.73 22.85 -15.99
N VAL A 52 0.36 21.57 -16.08
CA VAL A 52 0.72 20.57 -15.06
C VAL A 52 2.18 20.17 -15.31
N PRO A 53 3.09 20.38 -14.34
CA PRO A 53 4.46 19.94 -14.51
C PRO A 53 4.49 18.41 -14.62
N GLN A 54 5.06 17.90 -15.71
CA GLN A 54 5.31 16.47 -15.88
C GLN A 54 6.44 16.08 -14.92
N ARG A 55 6.06 15.57 -13.74
CA ARG A 55 7.01 15.10 -12.73
C ARG A 55 6.97 13.57 -12.70
N THR A 56 8.14 12.95 -12.75
CA THR A 56 8.27 11.53 -12.43
C THR A 56 8.10 11.36 -10.93
N VAL A 57 7.15 10.53 -10.51
CA VAL A 57 6.95 10.21 -9.09
C VAL A 57 7.95 9.11 -8.72
N PRO A 58 8.86 9.34 -7.76
CA PRO A 58 9.81 8.31 -7.36
C PRO A 58 9.10 7.15 -6.63
N LYS A 59 9.68 5.94 -6.73
CA LYS A 59 9.23 4.79 -5.92
C LYS A 59 9.59 5.03 -4.46
N ILE A 60 8.65 4.79 -3.55
CA ILE A 60 8.87 4.89 -2.10
C ILE A 60 9.28 3.50 -1.62
N LEU A 61 10.55 3.35 -1.26
CA LEU A 61 11.11 2.12 -0.70
C LEU A 61 11.80 2.45 0.62
N TYR A 62 11.63 1.56 1.59
CA TYR A 62 12.24 1.70 2.92
C TYR A 62 13.32 0.63 3.13
N PRO A 63 14.33 0.88 3.97
CA PRO A 63 15.40 -0.07 4.23
C PRO A 63 14.88 -1.40 4.80
N GLU A 64 13.81 -1.38 5.58
CA GLU A 64 13.22 -2.60 6.11
C GLU A 64 12.45 -3.43 5.06
N ASP A 65 12.15 -2.88 3.89
CA ASP A 65 11.47 -3.63 2.82
C ASP A 65 12.34 -4.80 2.32
N ILE A 66 13.67 -4.69 2.42
CA ILE A 66 14.59 -5.80 2.14
C ILE A 66 14.32 -6.99 3.08
N ILE A 67 14.10 -6.69 4.36
CA ILE A 67 13.78 -7.69 5.39
C ILE A 67 12.39 -8.27 5.16
N ARG A 68 11.41 -7.41 4.80
CA ARG A 68 10.05 -7.87 4.46
C ARG A 68 10.06 -8.80 3.25
N VAL A 69 10.83 -8.49 2.21
CA VAL A 69 10.98 -9.35 1.02
C VAL A 69 11.56 -10.70 1.41
N GLN A 70 12.63 -10.73 2.21
CA GLN A 70 13.19 -11.99 2.71
C GLN A 70 12.17 -12.78 3.54
N PHE A 71 11.48 -12.13 4.47
CA PHE A 71 10.43 -12.75 5.29
C PHE A 71 9.32 -13.38 4.44
N TYR A 72 8.76 -12.63 3.48
CA TYR A 72 7.67 -13.13 2.64
C TYR A 72 8.12 -14.22 1.67
N LYS A 73 9.38 -14.20 1.20
CA LYS A 73 9.95 -15.30 0.42
C LYS A 73 10.08 -16.58 1.25
N THR A 74 10.49 -16.49 2.51
CA THR A 74 10.71 -17.67 3.37
C THR A 74 9.44 -18.21 3.99
N TYR A 75 8.58 -17.36 4.54
CA TYR A 75 7.43 -17.77 5.36
C TYR A 75 6.07 -17.54 4.68
N GLY A 76 6.05 -16.88 3.51
CA GLY A 76 4.80 -16.50 2.86
C GLY A 76 4.01 -15.50 3.69
N ASN A 77 2.67 -15.53 3.57
CA ASN A 77 1.78 -14.67 4.33
C ASN A 77 1.08 -15.45 5.45
N PRO A 78 1.60 -15.42 6.70
CA PRO A 78 1.02 -16.18 7.80
C PRO A 78 -0.24 -15.54 8.41
N ASP A 79 -0.44 -14.23 8.22
CA ASP A 79 -1.45 -13.46 8.95
C ASP A 79 -2.54 -12.88 8.06
N VAL A 80 -3.74 -12.75 8.61
CA VAL A 80 -4.78 -11.87 8.09
C VAL A 80 -4.56 -10.48 8.68
N ALA A 81 -4.25 -9.51 7.82
CA ALA A 81 -4.02 -8.13 8.24
C ALA A 81 -5.34 -7.41 8.55
N ASP A 82 -5.49 -6.89 9.77
CA ASP A 82 -6.55 -5.95 10.12
C ASP A 82 -6.11 -4.53 9.77
N LEU A 83 -6.74 -3.95 8.73
CA LEU A 83 -6.47 -2.59 8.28
C LEU A 83 -7.29 -1.53 9.03
N GLN A 84 -8.22 -1.94 9.90
CA GLN A 84 -9.04 -1.00 10.69
C GLN A 84 -8.34 -0.58 11.98
N ASN A 85 -7.50 -1.47 12.55
CA ASN A 85 -6.84 -1.24 13.82
C ASN A 85 -5.34 -0.99 13.66
N GLU A 86 -4.94 0.27 13.77
CA GLU A 86 -3.53 0.70 13.66
C GLU A 86 -2.61 0.13 14.75
N ARG A 87 -3.16 -0.37 15.86
CA ARG A 87 -2.36 -0.91 16.97
C ARG A 87 -1.96 -2.36 16.75
N ILE A 88 -2.68 -3.10 15.91
CA ILE A 88 -2.43 -4.51 15.68
C ILE A 88 -1.31 -4.63 14.65
N LYS A 89 -0.15 -5.08 15.13
CA LYS A 89 1.01 -5.33 14.27
C LYS A 89 0.94 -6.74 13.69
N THR A 90 1.14 -6.83 12.38
CA THR A 90 1.33 -8.10 11.66
C THR A 90 2.60 -8.81 12.14
N THR A 91 2.66 -10.12 11.94
CA THR A 91 3.82 -10.95 12.28
C THR A 91 5.06 -10.49 11.53
N CYS A 92 4.93 -10.11 10.26
CA CYS A 92 6.04 -9.52 9.49
C CYS A 92 6.54 -8.21 10.14
N GLN A 93 5.64 -7.34 10.60
CA GLN A 93 6.04 -6.10 11.27
C GLN A 93 6.74 -6.37 12.62
N ARG A 94 6.26 -7.35 13.41
CA ARG A 94 6.94 -7.78 14.64
C ARG A 94 8.33 -8.35 14.35
N PHE A 95 8.47 -9.10 13.26
CA PHE A 95 9.75 -9.64 12.81
C PHE A 95 10.74 -8.53 12.47
N VAL A 96 10.31 -7.54 11.70
CA VAL A 96 11.13 -6.37 11.36
C VAL A 96 11.56 -5.61 12.62
N GLU A 97 10.65 -5.38 13.56
CA GLU A 97 10.99 -4.70 14.82
C GLU A 97 12.02 -5.46 15.64
N GLN A 98 11.87 -6.78 15.76
CA GLN A 98 12.84 -7.63 16.45
C GLN A 98 14.18 -7.64 15.71
N TYR A 99 14.18 -7.65 14.37
CA TYR A 99 15.38 -7.56 13.56
C TYR A 99 16.14 -6.26 13.78
N LEU A 100 15.43 -5.13 13.78
CA LEU A 100 16.03 -3.83 14.03
C LEU A 100 16.54 -3.69 15.48
N GLN A 101 15.92 -4.37 16.44
CA GLN A 101 16.44 -4.44 17.81
C GLN A 101 17.73 -5.27 17.88
N LEU A 102 17.76 -6.44 17.26
CA LEU A 102 18.94 -7.30 17.24
C LEU A 102 20.09 -6.71 16.41
N MET A 103 19.79 -5.91 15.40
CA MET A 103 20.78 -5.17 14.62
C MET A 103 21.50 -4.09 15.44
N LYS A 104 20.89 -3.57 16.51
CA LYS A 104 21.57 -2.65 17.45
C LYS A 104 22.57 -3.37 18.35
N THR A 105 22.38 -4.67 18.55
CA THR A 105 23.38 -5.56 19.15
C THR A 105 24.41 -5.97 18.10
N ASP A 106 25.65 -6.22 18.53
CA ASP A 106 26.80 -6.49 17.65
C ASP A 106 26.79 -7.92 17.07
N ILE A 107 25.65 -8.34 16.51
CA ILE A 107 25.45 -9.66 15.91
C ILE A 107 25.70 -9.57 14.39
N PRO A 108 26.43 -10.52 13.79
CA PRO A 108 26.69 -10.50 12.35
C PRO A 108 25.41 -10.66 11.53
N LYS A 109 25.34 -9.95 10.40
CA LYS A 109 24.15 -9.86 9.53
C LYS A 109 23.63 -11.21 9.05
N GLU A 110 24.52 -12.17 8.79
CA GLU A 110 24.19 -13.51 8.32
C GLU A 110 23.36 -14.30 9.36
N ASN A 111 23.66 -14.11 10.65
CA ASN A 111 23.00 -14.80 11.74
C ASN A 111 21.76 -14.04 12.26
N LEU A 112 21.61 -12.75 11.93
CA LEU A 112 20.50 -11.92 12.42
C LEU A 112 19.14 -12.50 12.06
N PHE A 113 18.95 -12.96 10.82
CA PHE A 113 17.65 -13.48 10.37
C PHE A 113 17.24 -14.78 11.08
N ALA A 114 18.21 -15.68 11.32
CA ALA A 114 17.96 -16.91 12.07
C ALA A 114 17.73 -16.63 13.58
N ALA A 115 18.48 -15.68 14.14
CA ALA A 115 18.32 -15.24 15.52
C ALA A 115 16.95 -14.57 15.77
N THR A 116 16.48 -13.73 14.84
CA THR A 116 15.13 -13.14 14.95
C THR A 116 14.03 -14.17 14.85
N ALA A 117 14.16 -15.13 13.92
CA ALA A 117 13.19 -16.22 13.80
C ALA A 117 13.10 -17.05 15.09
N SER A 118 14.24 -17.31 15.74
CA SER A 118 14.31 -18.02 17.02
C SER A 118 13.67 -17.20 18.16
N ALA A 119 14.00 -15.91 18.25
CA ALA A 119 13.43 -15.02 19.27
C ALA A 119 11.89 -14.87 19.14
N LEU A 120 11.35 -14.83 17.92
CA LEU A 120 9.89 -14.78 17.74
C LEU A 120 9.20 -16.10 18.06
N LYS A 121 9.87 -17.24 17.83
CA LYS A 121 9.37 -18.56 18.26
C LYS A 121 9.31 -18.65 19.79
N GLU A 122 10.29 -18.10 20.50
CA GLU A 122 10.27 -17.99 21.97
C GLU A 122 9.12 -17.11 22.48
N GLN A 123 8.75 -16.07 21.72
CA GLN A 123 7.57 -15.24 21.99
C GLN A 123 6.24 -15.95 21.66
N GLY A 124 6.28 -17.19 21.18
CA GLY A 124 5.10 -18.00 20.87
C GLY A 124 4.49 -17.76 19.49
N ILE A 125 5.16 -17.03 18.61
CA ILE A 125 4.68 -16.77 17.24
C ILE A 125 5.05 -17.96 16.34
N ARG A 126 4.05 -18.55 15.68
CA ARG A 126 4.25 -19.68 14.76
C ARG A 126 4.64 -19.17 13.38
N LEU A 127 5.91 -19.34 13.02
CA LEU A 127 6.42 -19.11 11.67
C LEU A 127 6.43 -20.44 10.91
N ARG A 128 5.53 -20.61 9.94
CA ARG A 128 5.52 -21.75 9.00
C ARG A 128 6.27 -21.37 7.73
N THR A 129 7.07 -22.29 7.21
CA THR A 129 7.83 -22.03 5.97
C THR A 129 6.91 -22.13 4.75
N ALA A 130 7.19 -21.40 3.67
CA ALA A 130 6.39 -21.44 2.44
C ALA A 130 6.21 -22.87 1.90
N GLU A 131 7.24 -23.72 2.02
CA GLU A 131 7.18 -25.16 1.69
C GLU A 131 6.17 -25.92 2.55
N GLU A 132 6.15 -25.67 3.87
CA GLU A 132 5.19 -26.29 4.80
C GLU A 132 3.75 -25.83 4.54
N LEU A 133 3.54 -24.58 4.11
CA LEU A 133 2.21 -24.10 3.71
C LEU A 133 1.68 -24.79 2.44
N SER A 134 2.57 -25.24 1.55
CA SER A 134 2.20 -25.90 0.29
C SER A 134 1.78 -27.37 0.47
N GLN A 135 2.10 -27.97 1.62
CA GLN A 135 1.69 -29.33 1.95
C GLN A 135 0.31 -29.32 2.65
N PRO A 136 -0.72 -29.98 2.09
CA PRO A 136 -2.01 -30.11 2.78
C PRO A 136 -1.81 -30.96 4.04
N GLU A 137 -2.32 -30.49 5.17
CA GLU A 137 -2.14 -31.15 6.47
C GLU A 137 -2.65 -32.61 6.45
N SER A 138 -1.71 -33.56 6.40
CA SER A 138 -1.98 -34.97 6.66
C SER A 138 -1.90 -35.23 8.18
N SER A 139 -3.07 -35.41 8.77
CA SER A 139 -3.34 -36.21 9.97
C SER A 139 -2.50 -35.96 11.24
N SER A 140 -3.08 -35.24 12.20
CA SER A 140 -2.97 -35.63 13.62
C SER A 140 -4.19 -35.19 14.43
N GLU A 141 -5.23 -36.04 14.47
CA GLU A 141 -6.11 -36.10 15.64
C GLU A 141 -6.64 -37.53 15.85
N THR A 142 -6.66 -37.92 17.11
CA THR A 142 -6.65 -39.29 17.63
C THR A 142 -8.06 -39.92 17.63
N LYS A 143 -8.13 -41.23 17.33
CA LYS A 143 -9.31 -42.11 17.37
C LYS A 143 -10.15 -42.02 18.66
N ALA A 144 -11.47 -41.83 18.52
CA ALA A 144 -12.48 -42.57 19.29
C ALA A 144 -13.83 -42.67 18.53
N ALA A 145 -14.32 -43.92 18.45
CA ALA A 145 -15.47 -44.60 17.83
C ALA A 145 -16.81 -43.89 17.43
N PRO A 146 -17.64 -44.55 16.56
CA PRO A 146 -18.71 -43.94 15.76
C PRO A 146 -20.12 -44.17 16.32
N VAL A 147 -21.07 -43.27 15.99
CA VAL A 147 -22.51 -43.52 16.19
C VAL A 147 -23.29 -43.11 14.94
N THR A 148 -24.23 -43.99 14.60
CA THR A 148 -24.98 -44.18 13.35
C THR A 148 -25.93 -43.03 12.94
N ALA A 149 -26.06 -42.86 11.62
CA ALA A 149 -26.94 -42.04 10.75
C ALA A 149 -28.45 -41.99 11.13
N PRO A 150 -29.36 -41.17 10.51
CA PRO A 150 -29.31 -40.77 9.10
C PRO A 150 -29.96 -39.44 8.61
N ALA A 151 -29.63 -39.17 7.33
CA ALA A 151 -30.46 -38.60 6.25
C ALA A 151 -30.55 -37.07 6.02
N SER A 152 -30.25 -36.74 4.75
CA SER A 152 -30.69 -35.61 3.95
C SER A 152 -30.12 -34.23 4.25
N ASN A 153 -29.14 -33.81 3.45
CA ASN A 153 -29.35 -32.72 2.48
C ASN A 153 -28.21 -32.69 1.46
N ALA A 154 -28.56 -32.64 0.18
CA ALA A 154 -27.63 -32.55 -0.94
C ALA A 154 -26.77 -31.27 -0.85
N PRO A 155 -25.46 -31.31 -1.15
CA PRO A 155 -24.68 -30.08 -1.27
C PRO A 155 -25.01 -29.41 -2.60
N LEU A 156 -25.53 -28.18 -2.53
CA LEU A 156 -25.61 -27.27 -3.68
C LEU A 156 -24.19 -27.02 -4.18
N SER A 157 -23.91 -27.50 -5.40
CA SER A 157 -22.67 -27.24 -6.12
C SER A 157 -22.59 -25.76 -6.47
N ALA A 158 -21.77 -25.00 -5.73
CA ALA A 158 -21.40 -23.65 -6.13
C ALA A 158 -20.32 -23.74 -7.22
N PRO A 159 -20.48 -23.09 -8.39
CA PRO A 159 -19.45 -23.10 -9.41
C PRO A 159 -18.18 -22.40 -8.90
N SER A 160 -17.02 -23.01 -9.13
CA SER A 160 -15.74 -22.41 -8.78
C SER A 160 -15.52 -21.13 -9.61
N VAL A 161 -14.86 -20.13 -9.03
CA VAL A 161 -14.57 -18.84 -9.69
C VAL A 161 -13.83 -19.04 -11.03
N VAL A 162 -13.05 -20.11 -11.16
CA VAL A 162 -12.35 -20.55 -12.38
C VAL A 162 -13.31 -20.89 -13.53
N SER A 163 -14.51 -21.39 -13.21
CA SER A 163 -15.54 -21.68 -14.22
C SER A 163 -16.33 -20.45 -14.68
N ILE A 164 -16.33 -19.37 -13.90
CA ILE A 164 -17.01 -18.11 -14.24
C ILE A 164 -16.09 -17.18 -15.05
N PHE A 165 -14.81 -17.14 -14.71
CA PHE A 165 -13.82 -16.33 -15.41
C PHE A 165 -12.73 -17.24 -15.96
N GLY A 166 -12.89 -17.66 -17.22
CA GLY A 166 -11.98 -18.55 -17.91
C GLY A 166 -10.51 -18.13 -17.81
N GLU A 167 -9.63 -19.13 -17.89
CA GLU A 167 -8.18 -19.04 -17.72
C GLU A 167 -7.56 -17.90 -18.54
N LYS A 168 -7.26 -16.78 -17.89
CA LYS A 168 -6.24 -15.86 -18.40
C LYS A 168 -4.88 -16.41 -18.02
N THR A 169 -4.26 -17.01 -19.02
CA THR A 169 -2.86 -17.44 -19.06
C THR A 169 -1.96 -16.36 -18.47
N VAL A 170 -1.34 -16.65 -17.32
CA VAL A 170 -0.24 -15.84 -16.78
C VAL A 170 0.99 -16.18 -17.62
N ARG A 171 1.45 -15.24 -18.45
CA ARG A 171 2.77 -15.34 -19.09
C ARG A 171 3.82 -15.24 -17.99
N SER A 172 4.55 -16.32 -17.78
CA SER A 172 5.80 -16.39 -17.02
C SER A 172 6.83 -15.45 -17.65
N GLY A 173 7.07 -14.31 -17.03
CA GLY A 173 8.20 -13.43 -17.31
C GLY A 173 9.34 -13.75 -16.35
N GLN A 174 10.51 -13.99 -16.91
CA GLN A 174 11.72 -14.50 -16.26
C GLN A 174 12.24 -13.57 -15.16
N GLU A 175 12.83 -14.18 -14.14
CA GLU A 175 13.60 -13.55 -13.07
C GLU A 175 14.86 -12.93 -13.68
N GLU A 176 14.99 -11.60 -13.58
CA GLU A 176 16.29 -10.93 -13.66
C GLU A 176 16.69 -10.53 -12.24
N GLU A 177 17.57 -11.33 -11.64
CA GLU A 177 18.36 -10.93 -10.49
C GLU A 177 19.30 -9.80 -10.94
N GLN A 178 19.01 -8.58 -10.51
CA GLN A 178 19.96 -7.47 -10.62
C GLN A 178 20.61 -7.29 -9.25
N ASP A 179 21.83 -7.79 -9.13
CA ASP A 179 22.72 -7.54 -8.02
C ASP A 179 23.00 -6.04 -7.92
N PHE A 180 22.45 -5.41 -6.88
CA PHE A 180 22.73 -4.01 -6.57
C PHE A 180 24.06 -3.95 -5.81
N ILE A 181 25.16 -3.95 -6.55
CA ILE A 181 26.47 -3.57 -6.02
C ILE A 181 26.40 -2.07 -5.70
N VAL A 182 26.52 -1.74 -4.41
CA VAL A 182 26.74 -0.37 -3.96
C VAL A 182 28.20 -0.04 -4.26
N GLU A 183 28.46 0.61 -5.39
CA GLU A 183 29.74 1.28 -5.60
C GLU A 183 29.74 2.58 -4.78
N GLU A 184 30.64 2.65 -3.81
CA GLU A 184 31.00 3.87 -3.09
C GLU A 184 31.74 4.79 -4.06
N ASP A 185 31.03 5.76 -4.65
CA ASP A 185 31.67 6.83 -5.42
C ASP A 185 32.37 7.81 -4.46
N GLU A 186 33.67 7.60 -4.27
CA GLU A 186 34.58 8.61 -3.72
C GLU A 186 34.69 9.83 -4.64
N ASP A 187 34.52 11.01 -4.04
CA ASP A 187 35.03 12.33 -4.41
C ASP A 187 35.32 12.63 -5.90
N LYS A 188 34.37 13.30 -6.55
CA LYS A 188 34.65 14.07 -7.77
C LYS A 188 34.27 15.55 -7.59
N PRO A 189 35.23 16.49 -7.67
CA PRO A 189 34.93 17.91 -7.48
C PRO A 189 34.16 18.49 -8.67
N PRO A 190 33.35 19.54 -8.44
CA PRO A 190 32.48 20.13 -9.45
C PRO A 190 33.31 20.83 -10.55
N LYS A 191 32.94 20.58 -11.81
CA LYS A 191 33.48 21.31 -12.96
C LYS A 191 32.85 22.71 -13.01
N LEU A 192 33.73 23.71 -13.18
CA LEU A 192 33.45 25.13 -13.41
C LEU A 192 32.47 25.37 -14.56
#